data_AF-A0A0M5I2K6-F1
#
_entry.id   AF-A0A0M5I2K6-F1
#
_cell.length_a   1.000
_cell.length_b   1.000
_cell.length_c   1.000
_cell.angle_alpha   90.00
_cell.angle_beta   90.00
_cell.angle_gamma   90.00
#
_symmetry.space_group_name_H-M   'P 1'
#
loop_
_entity.id
_entity.type
_entity.pdbx_description
1 polymer ?
#
loop_
_entity_poly.entity_id
_entity_poly.type
_entity_poly.pdbx_seq_one_letter_code
_entity_poly.pdbx_strand_id
1 'polypeptide(L)'
;HSFRFHFRGTGYDEKMVREMEGLEASGSTYVCTLCDSSRAEASENLVLHSITRNHEENLERYEIWRTNPFSESVDELRERVKGVSAKPFMETHPTLDALHCDIGNATEFYKIFQDEIGEVYKKVNPSREERRSWRAALDKQLRKKMKLKPVMRMNGNYARRLMTLEAVEVVCELVPSEERREALRELIRIYLQMKPVWRATCPA
;
A
#
# COMPACT_ATOMS: atom_id res chain seq x y z
N HIS A 1 -18.43 38.77 17.07
CA HIS A 1 -17.36 37.79 16.78
C HIS A 1 -17.68 37.08 15.47
N SER A 2 -16.74 37.00 14.54
CA SER A 2 -16.87 36.27 13.27
C SER A 2 -16.06 34.97 13.36
N PHE A 3 -16.66 33.85 12.96
CA PHE A 3 -16.00 32.54 12.92
C PHE A 3 -15.77 32.12 11.47
N ARG A 4 -14.66 31.43 11.21
CA ARG A 4 -14.35 30.80 9.93
C ARG A 4 -14.12 29.31 10.16
N PHE A 5 -14.64 28.48 9.26
CA PHE A 5 -14.49 27.04 9.30
C PHE A 5 -13.62 26.57 8.14
N HIS A 6 -12.72 25.62 8.41
CA HIS A 6 -11.90 24.94 7.41
C HIS A 6 -12.12 23.44 7.58
N PHE A 7 -12.67 22.80 6.56
CA PHE A 7 -12.91 21.37 6.54
C PHE A 7 -11.73 20.66 5.87
N ARG A 8 -11.29 19.54 6.45
CA ARG A 8 -10.24 18.68 5.87
C ARG A 8 -10.71 17.23 5.94
N GLY A 9 -11.19 16.71 4.82
CA GLY A 9 -11.64 15.33 4.69
C GLY A 9 -10.47 14.36 4.60
N THR A 10 -9.88 13.97 5.74
CA THR A 10 -8.70 13.08 5.80
C THR A 10 -9.00 11.69 6.39
N GLY A 11 -10.21 11.46 6.87
CA GLY A 11 -10.58 10.25 7.65
C GLY A 11 -11.01 9.04 6.80
N TYR A 12 -10.58 8.97 5.54
CA TYR A 12 -11.07 7.99 4.57
C TYR A 12 -9.97 6.99 4.21
N ASP A 13 -10.33 5.72 4.06
CA ASP A 13 -9.42 4.73 3.47
C ASP A 13 -9.33 4.92 1.93
N GLU A 14 -8.32 4.33 1.31
CA GLU A 14 -8.08 4.48 -0.14
C GLU A 14 -9.30 4.06 -0.98
N LYS A 15 -10.01 3.01 -0.53
CA LYS A 15 -11.19 2.52 -1.23
C LYS A 15 -12.27 3.61 -1.29
N MET A 16 -12.56 4.23 -0.14
CA MET A 16 -13.55 5.28 -0.04
C MET A 16 -13.13 6.55 -0.78
N VAL A 17 -11.85 6.94 -0.72
CA VAL A 17 -11.32 8.07 -1.49
C VAL A 17 -11.51 7.86 -2.99
N ARG A 18 -11.17 6.66 -3.50
CA ARG A 18 -11.35 6.35 -4.94
C ARG A 18 -12.80 6.45 -5.37
N GLU A 19 -13.72 5.91 -4.57
CA GLU A 19 -15.16 5.99 -4.84
C GLU A 19 -15.68 7.44 -4.82
N MET A 20 -15.22 8.27 -3.88
CA MET A 20 -15.65 9.67 -3.73
C MET A 20 -15.09 10.61 -4.81
N GLU A 21 -13.86 10.35 -5.24
CA GLU A 21 -13.12 11.16 -6.23
C GLU A 21 -13.24 10.61 -7.66
N GLY A 22 -14.14 9.65 -7.92
CA GLY A 22 -14.41 9.15 -9.27
C GLY A 22 -13.26 8.33 -9.90
N LEU A 23 -12.34 7.83 -9.07
CA LEU A 23 -11.19 7.05 -9.49
C LEU A 23 -11.57 5.56 -9.62
N GLU A 24 -10.91 4.86 -10.52
CA GLU A 24 -10.99 3.40 -10.57
C GLU A 24 -10.52 2.76 -9.25
N ALA A 25 -11.06 1.57 -8.93
CA ALA A 25 -10.72 0.81 -7.72
C ALA A 25 -9.23 0.45 -7.62
N SER A 26 -8.76 0.05 -6.43
CA SER A 26 -7.33 -0.20 -6.11
C SER A 26 -6.61 -1.26 -6.97
N GLY A 27 -7.33 -2.04 -7.78
CA GLY A 27 -6.74 -2.94 -8.78
C GLY A 27 -6.29 -2.25 -10.08
N SER A 28 -6.61 -0.97 -10.27
CA SER A 28 -6.33 -0.19 -11.49
C SER A 28 -4.84 -0.13 -11.84
N THR A 29 -4.53 0.11 -13.11
CA THR A 29 -3.19 0.53 -13.56
C THR A 29 -2.75 1.84 -12.89
N TYR A 30 -3.67 2.75 -12.54
CA TYR A 30 -3.39 4.01 -11.83
C TYR A 30 -3.43 3.78 -10.31
N VAL A 31 -2.25 3.57 -9.74
CA VAL A 31 -2.10 3.05 -8.37
C VAL A 31 -2.20 4.13 -7.29
N CYS A 32 -2.01 5.40 -7.65
CA CYS A 32 -1.97 6.50 -6.69
C CYS A 32 -3.27 7.32 -6.71
N THR A 33 -3.71 7.78 -5.54
CA THR A 33 -4.80 8.78 -5.41
C THR A 33 -4.28 10.22 -5.48
N LEU A 34 -2.95 10.41 -5.45
CA LEU A 34 -2.29 11.72 -5.36
C LEU A 34 -1.52 12.11 -6.64
N CYS A 35 -1.11 11.14 -7.45
CA CYS A 35 -0.38 11.36 -8.71
C CYS A 35 -0.93 10.46 -9.83
N ASP A 36 -0.43 10.64 -11.04
CA ASP A 36 -0.92 9.95 -12.25
C ASP A 36 -0.11 8.74 -12.69
N SER A 37 0.89 8.36 -11.90
CA SER A 37 1.78 7.25 -12.24
C SER A 37 1.03 5.93 -12.32
N SER A 38 1.32 5.19 -13.38
CA SER A 38 0.90 3.81 -13.54
C SER A 38 1.70 2.87 -12.62
N ARG A 39 1.20 1.65 -12.45
CA ARG A 39 1.90 0.58 -11.73
C ARG A 39 3.30 0.30 -12.29
N ALA A 40 3.44 0.33 -13.62
CA ALA A 40 4.72 0.07 -14.28
C ALA A 40 5.72 1.21 -14.01
N GLU A 41 5.31 2.46 -14.24
CA GLU A 41 6.14 3.63 -13.97
C GLU A 41 6.54 3.72 -12.48
N ALA A 42 5.61 3.44 -11.58
CA ALA A 42 5.89 3.43 -10.14
C ALA A 42 6.80 2.27 -9.70
N SER A 43 6.95 1.22 -10.51
CA SER A 43 7.89 0.12 -10.24
C SER A 43 9.32 0.44 -10.72
N GLU A 44 9.45 1.27 -11.75
CA GLU A 44 10.75 1.74 -12.27
C GLU A 44 11.27 2.95 -11.47
N ASN A 45 10.37 3.87 -11.10
CA ASN A 45 10.67 5.03 -10.27
C ASN A 45 9.89 4.93 -8.95
N LEU A 46 10.59 4.57 -7.87
CA LEU A 46 9.96 4.30 -6.57
C LEU A 46 9.69 5.54 -5.72
N VAL A 47 10.46 6.63 -5.89
CA VAL A 47 10.54 7.71 -4.88
C VAL A 47 10.37 9.12 -5.45
N LEU A 48 10.53 9.31 -6.76
CA LEU A 48 10.48 10.64 -7.37
C LEU A 48 9.12 10.88 -8.04
N HIS A 49 8.15 11.31 -7.24
CA HIS A 49 6.80 11.67 -7.65
C HIS A 49 6.37 12.97 -6.98
N SER A 50 5.38 13.65 -7.57
CA SER A 50 4.76 14.85 -6.99
C SER A 50 3.25 14.69 -6.89
N ILE A 51 2.64 15.42 -5.95
CA ILE A 51 1.18 15.47 -5.81
C ILE A 51 0.65 16.36 -6.94
N THR A 52 -0.17 15.78 -7.81
CA THR A 52 -0.79 16.48 -8.94
C THR A 52 -2.32 16.49 -8.83
N ARG A 53 -2.91 15.37 -8.41
CA ARG A 53 -4.37 15.22 -8.36
C ARG A 53 -5.00 16.12 -7.32
N ASN A 54 -6.14 16.69 -7.69
CA ASN A 54 -7.04 17.42 -6.81
C ASN A 54 -8.50 17.29 -7.30
N HIS A 55 -9.44 17.73 -6.48
CA HIS A 55 -10.87 17.54 -6.73
C HIS A 55 -11.37 18.26 -8.00
N GLU A 56 -10.91 19.49 -8.23
CA GLU A 56 -11.28 20.30 -9.41
C GLU A 56 -10.78 19.64 -10.69
N GLU A 57 -9.51 19.21 -10.70
CA GLU A 57 -8.94 18.50 -11.84
C GLU A 57 -9.68 17.18 -12.13
N ASN A 58 -10.08 16.43 -11.10
CA ASN A 58 -10.87 15.21 -11.29
C ASN A 58 -12.24 15.50 -11.92
N LEU A 59 -12.89 16.62 -11.55
CA LEU A 59 -14.15 17.04 -12.16
C LEU A 59 -13.96 17.35 -13.66
N GLU A 60 -12.89 18.08 -14.00
CA GLU A 60 -12.55 18.38 -15.40
C GLU A 60 -12.26 17.11 -16.21
N ARG A 61 -11.45 16.20 -15.66
CA ARG A 61 -11.14 14.91 -16.27
C ARG A 61 -12.39 14.07 -16.51
N TYR A 62 -13.34 14.09 -15.57
CA TYR A 62 -14.62 13.42 -15.77
C TYR A 62 -15.43 14.03 -16.91
N GLU A 63 -15.46 15.36 -17.06
CA GLU A 63 -16.16 15.99 -18.19
C GLU A 63 -15.52 15.62 -19.53
N ILE A 64 -14.18 15.49 -19.60
CA ILE A 64 -13.47 14.96 -20.78
C ILE A 64 -13.90 13.52 -21.06
N TRP A 65 -13.91 12.66 -20.03
CA TRP A 65 -14.35 11.26 -20.14
C TRP A 65 -15.79 11.16 -20.67
N ARG A 66 -16.70 11.97 -20.14
CA ARG A 66 -18.13 11.94 -20.48
C ARG A 66 -18.42 12.47 -21.88
N THR A 67 -17.71 13.51 -22.31
CA THR A 67 -17.97 14.19 -23.59
C THR A 67 -17.16 13.62 -24.75
N ASN A 68 -16.02 12.97 -24.48
CA ASN A 68 -15.05 12.47 -25.45
C ASN A 68 -14.83 13.47 -26.61
N PRO A 69 -14.32 14.68 -26.32
CA PRO A 69 -14.26 15.77 -27.30
C PRO A 69 -13.32 15.46 -28.48
N PHE A 70 -12.43 14.49 -28.32
CA PHE A 70 -11.45 14.08 -29.32
C PHE A 70 -11.86 12.82 -30.09
N SER A 71 -13.04 12.24 -29.81
CA SER A 71 -13.51 10.99 -30.41
C SER A 71 -12.52 9.83 -30.29
N GLU A 72 -11.83 9.75 -29.15
CA GLU A 72 -10.84 8.73 -28.84
C GLU A 72 -11.48 7.38 -28.58
N SER A 73 -10.71 6.31 -28.77
CA SER A 73 -11.10 4.99 -28.27
C SER A 73 -11.14 4.97 -26.74
N VAL A 74 -11.79 3.95 -26.16
CA VAL A 74 -11.96 3.85 -24.70
C VAL A 74 -10.60 3.80 -23.99
N ASP A 75 -9.61 3.09 -24.54
CA ASP A 75 -8.30 2.95 -23.92
C ASP A 75 -7.50 4.25 -23.99
N GLU A 76 -7.50 4.93 -25.14
CA GLU A 76 -6.86 6.25 -25.32
C GLU A 76 -7.50 7.31 -24.40
N LEU A 77 -8.83 7.35 -24.33
CA LEU A 77 -9.55 8.28 -23.47
C LEU A 77 -9.27 8.00 -21.99
N ARG A 78 -9.25 6.72 -21.59
CA ARG A 78 -8.88 6.29 -20.22
C ARG A 78 -7.47 6.74 -19.86
N GLU A 79 -6.55 6.65 -20.81
CA GLU A 79 -5.17 7.12 -20.64
C GLU A 79 -5.09 8.64 -20.49
N ARG A 80 -5.87 9.38 -21.27
CA ARG A 80 -5.97 10.84 -21.19
C ARG A 80 -6.47 11.31 -19.83
N VAL A 81 -7.54 10.70 -19.32
CA VAL A 81 -8.17 11.08 -18.04
C VAL A 81 -7.55 10.39 -16.83
N LYS A 82 -6.50 9.59 -17.03
CA LYS A 82 -5.76 8.87 -15.98
C LYS A 82 -6.68 8.03 -15.08
N GLY A 83 -7.67 7.38 -15.67
CA GLY A 83 -8.60 6.50 -14.97
C GLY A 83 -9.69 7.19 -14.14
N VAL A 84 -9.97 8.49 -14.37
CA VAL A 84 -11.18 9.15 -13.85
C VAL A 84 -12.36 8.86 -14.77
N SER A 85 -13.23 7.93 -14.38
CA SER A 85 -14.35 7.45 -15.21
C SER A 85 -15.72 7.60 -14.56
N ALA A 86 -15.76 8.08 -13.31
CA ALA A 86 -16.98 8.44 -12.59
C ALA A 86 -16.88 9.89 -12.11
N LYS A 87 -18.04 10.53 -11.88
CA LYS A 87 -18.09 11.92 -11.43
C LYS A 87 -17.68 12.02 -9.95
N PRO A 88 -16.64 12.78 -9.59
CA PRO A 88 -16.37 13.11 -8.19
C PRO A 88 -17.57 13.80 -7.55
N PHE A 89 -17.88 13.47 -6.29
CA PHE A 89 -19.03 14.05 -5.61
C PHE A 89 -18.73 14.62 -4.23
N MET A 90 -17.58 14.30 -3.64
CA MET A 90 -17.14 14.82 -2.34
C MET A 90 -15.65 15.12 -2.41
N GLU A 91 -15.27 16.36 -2.08
CA GLU A 91 -13.87 16.76 -1.99
C GLU A 91 -13.18 16.06 -0.83
N THR A 92 -12.07 15.39 -1.14
CA THR A 92 -11.17 14.77 -0.17
C THR A 92 -9.86 15.55 -0.12
N HIS A 93 -9.24 15.61 1.07
CA HIS A 93 -7.93 16.24 1.19
C HIS A 93 -6.85 15.27 0.66
N PRO A 94 -5.95 15.69 -0.24
CA PRO A 94 -4.91 14.82 -0.79
C PRO A 94 -3.90 14.44 0.29
N THR A 95 -4.09 13.27 0.91
CA THR A 95 -3.28 12.77 2.03
C THR A 95 -3.25 11.24 2.06
N LEU A 96 -2.58 10.69 3.06
CA LEU A 96 -2.45 9.25 3.29
C LEU A 96 -3.11 8.86 4.62
N ASP A 97 -3.89 7.77 4.62
CA ASP A 97 -4.33 7.15 5.87
C ASP A 97 -3.23 6.31 6.50
N ALA A 98 -2.70 6.79 7.63
CA ALA A 98 -1.62 6.12 8.35
C ALA A 98 -2.01 4.74 8.89
N LEU A 99 -3.30 4.49 9.22
CA LEU A 99 -3.72 3.19 9.74
C LEU A 99 -3.67 2.10 8.67
N HIS A 100 -4.34 2.32 7.54
CA HIS A 100 -4.35 1.35 6.46
C HIS A 100 -2.99 1.25 5.78
N CYS A 101 -2.17 2.32 5.76
CA CYS A 101 -0.77 2.24 5.32
C CYS A 101 0.04 1.23 6.15
N ASP A 102 -0.05 1.29 7.50
CA ASP A 102 0.64 0.33 8.36
C ASP A 102 0.15 -1.11 8.16
N ILE A 103 -1.17 -1.31 8.00
CA ILE A 103 -1.76 -2.63 7.79
C ILE A 103 -1.33 -3.20 6.43
N GLY A 104 -1.34 -2.37 5.38
CA GLY A 104 -0.89 -2.73 4.04
C GLY A 104 0.57 -3.13 4.03
N ASN A 105 1.45 -2.28 4.55
CA ASN A 105 2.89 -2.56 4.65
C ASN A 105 3.15 -3.85 5.43
N ALA A 106 2.55 -4.04 6.61
CA ALA A 106 2.73 -5.28 7.39
C ALA A 106 2.23 -6.52 6.65
N THR A 107 1.18 -6.39 5.82
CA THR A 107 0.68 -7.50 4.98
C THR A 107 1.69 -7.87 3.90
N GLU A 108 2.34 -6.89 3.26
CA GLU A 108 3.39 -7.14 2.27
C GLU A 108 4.64 -7.74 2.90
N PHE A 109 5.10 -7.23 4.05
CA PHE A 109 6.21 -7.85 4.78
C PHE A 109 5.90 -9.29 5.22
N TYR A 110 4.67 -9.57 5.65
CA TYR A 110 4.25 -10.93 5.98
C TYR A 110 4.28 -11.87 4.76
N LYS A 111 4.03 -11.38 3.55
CA LYS A 111 4.22 -12.16 2.31
C LYS A 111 5.70 -12.36 2.01
N ILE A 112 6.52 -11.31 2.11
CA ILE A 112 7.98 -11.40 1.95
C ILE A 112 8.56 -12.47 2.88
N PHE A 113 8.16 -12.48 4.16
CA PHE A 113 8.62 -13.50 5.12
C PHE A 113 8.24 -14.92 4.70
N GLN A 114 7.04 -15.15 4.15
CA GLN A 114 6.65 -16.46 3.61
C GLN A 114 7.53 -16.87 2.42
N ASP A 115 7.82 -15.94 1.52
CA ASP A 115 8.58 -16.20 0.30
C ASP A 115 10.08 -16.41 0.59
N GLU A 116 10.63 -15.73 1.59
CA GLU A 116 12.01 -15.95 2.06
C GLU A 116 12.20 -17.30 2.76
N ILE A 117 11.22 -17.75 3.55
CA ILE A 117 11.21 -19.11 4.13
C ILE A 117 11.19 -20.17 3.02
N GLY A 118 10.48 -19.89 1.93
CA GLY A 118 10.36 -20.79 0.78
C GLY A 118 11.47 -20.68 -0.25
N GLU A 119 12.42 -19.76 -0.09
CA GLU A 119 13.44 -19.40 -1.09
C GLU A 119 12.86 -19.25 -2.52
N VAL A 120 11.74 -18.53 -2.66
CA VAL A 120 11.01 -18.40 -3.94
C VAL A 120 11.87 -17.80 -5.06
N TYR A 121 12.89 -17.03 -4.70
CA TYR A 121 13.91 -16.52 -5.63
C TYR A 121 14.72 -17.63 -6.32
N LYS A 122 14.82 -18.84 -5.73
CA LYS A 122 15.42 -20.03 -6.35
C LYS A 122 14.37 -20.86 -7.09
N LYS A 123 13.17 -21.00 -6.52
CA LYS A 123 12.06 -21.78 -7.10
C LYS A 123 10.88 -20.87 -7.44
N VAL A 124 10.89 -20.37 -8.68
CA VAL A 124 10.00 -19.30 -9.16
C VAL A 124 8.52 -19.71 -9.20
N ASN A 125 8.19 -21.00 -9.28
CA ASN A 125 6.80 -21.47 -9.38
C ASN A 125 6.46 -22.54 -8.32
N PRO A 126 6.33 -22.16 -7.03
CA PRO A 126 5.99 -23.09 -5.97
C PRO A 126 4.50 -23.45 -5.98
N SER A 127 4.18 -24.66 -5.56
CA SER A 127 2.80 -25.15 -5.49
C SER A 127 2.01 -24.46 -4.37
N ARG A 128 0.68 -24.58 -4.43
CA ARG A 128 -0.20 -24.08 -3.36
C ARG A 128 0.06 -24.76 -2.01
N GLU A 129 0.46 -26.02 -2.03
CA GLU A 129 0.77 -26.79 -0.82
C GLU A 129 2.08 -26.32 -0.18
N GLU A 130 3.10 -26.04 -1.00
CA GLU A 130 4.37 -25.48 -0.54
C GLU A 130 4.16 -24.12 0.13
N ARG A 131 3.45 -23.20 -0.53
CA ARG A 131 3.10 -21.89 0.06
C ARG A 131 2.32 -22.02 1.37
N ARG A 132 1.41 -23.00 1.46
CA ARG A 132 0.65 -23.26 2.70
C ARG A 132 1.56 -23.77 3.81
N SER A 133 2.54 -24.61 3.48
CA SER A 133 3.53 -25.12 4.42
C SER A 133 4.39 -24.00 5.00
N TRP A 134 4.91 -23.09 4.16
CA TRP A 134 5.73 -21.96 4.60
C TRP A 134 4.95 -20.99 5.49
N ARG A 135 3.69 -20.69 5.14
CA ARG A 135 2.79 -19.92 6.00
C ARG A 135 2.60 -20.58 7.37
N ALA A 136 2.34 -21.88 7.39
CA ALA A 136 2.15 -22.62 8.64
C ALA A 136 3.43 -22.63 9.50
N ALA A 137 4.61 -22.71 8.88
CA ALA A 137 5.89 -22.62 9.56
C ALA A 137 6.10 -21.23 10.20
N LEU A 138 5.88 -20.16 9.43
CA LEU A 138 5.95 -18.77 9.91
C LEU A 138 5.00 -18.55 11.09
N ASP A 139 3.72 -18.93 10.93
CA ASP A 139 2.69 -18.81 11.96
C ASP A 139 3.03 -19.56 13.24
N LYS A 140 3.57 -20.78 13.10
CA LYS A 140 4.00 -21.59 14.24
C LYS A 140 5.14 -20.92 15.00
N GLN A 141 6.11 -20.36 14.27
CA GLN A 141 7.28 -19.72 14.86
C GLN A 141 6.93 -18.40 15.57
N LEU A 142 6.15 -17.53 14.91
CA LEU A 142 5.64 -16.29 15.51
C LEU A 142 4.77 -16.56 16.75
N ARG A 143 3.94 -17.62 16.71
CA ARG A 143 3.18 -18.04 17.90
C ARG A 143 4.08 -18.51 19.03
N LYS A 144 5.09 -19.32 18.73
CA LYS A 144 5.99 -19.89 19.74
C LYS A 144 6.79 -18.82 20.46
N LYS A 145 7.47 -17.97 19.68
CA LYS A 145 8.46 -16.98 20.16
C LYS A 145 7.81 -15.66 20.57
N MET A 146 6.86 -15.16 19.78
CA MET A 146 6.25 -13.85 20.03
C MET A 146 4.83 -13.93 20.60
N LYS A 147 4.24 -15.11 20.79
CA LYS A 147 2.82 -15.26 21.20
C LYS A 147 1.85 -14.53 20.24
N LEU A 148 2.19 -14.46 18.96
CA LEU A 148 1.31 -13.93 17.92
C LEU A 148 0.43 -15.06 17.40
N LYS A 149 -0.89 -14.94 17.60
CA LYS A 149 -1.87 -15.88 17.04
C LYS A 149 -2.13 -15.50 15.58
N PRO A 150 -2.06 -16.46 14.64
CA PRO A 150 -2.39 -16.22 13.23
C PRO A 150 -3.77 -15.57 13.09
N VAL A 151 -3.87 -14.64 12.16
CA VAL A 151 -5.10 -13.90 11.87
C VAL A 151 -5.51 -14.13 10.42
N MET A 152 -6.81 -14.18 10.17
CA MET A 152 -7.34 -14.31 8.81
C MET A 152 -7.11 -13.05 7.97
N ARG A 153 -7.19 -11.88 8.61
CA ARG A 153 -6.93 -10.57 8.01
C ARG A 153 -6.02 -9.79 8.93
N MET A 154 -4.99 -9.17 8.35
CA MET A 154 -4.07 -8.30 9.07
C MET A 154 -4.86 -7.16 9.74
N ASN A 155 -4.56 -6.91 11.01
CA ASN A 155 -5.12 -5.79 11.77
C ASN A 155 -4.01 -4.93 12.36
N GLY A 156 -4.34 -3.72 12.80
CA GLY A 156 -3.34 -2.77 13.31
C GLY A 156 -2.53 -3.28 14.51
N ASN A 157 -3.12 -4.09 15.40
CA ASN A 157 -2.40 -4.66 16.53
C ASN A 157 -1.38 -5.71 16.10
N TYR A 158 -1.75 -6.56 15.13
CA TYR A 158 -0.82 -7.53 14.57
C TYR A 158 0.31 -6.83 13.81
N ALA A 159 -0.03 -5.85 12.97
CA ALA A 159 0.94 -5.06 12.20
C ALA A 159 2.00 -4.41 13.12
N ARG A 160 1.57 -3.75 14.21
CA ARG A 160 2.49 -3.13 15.17
C ARG A 160 3.45 -4.11 15.85
N ARG A 161 2.99 -5.35 16.10
CA ARG A 161 3.83 -6.37 16.74
C ARG A 161 4.74 -7.10 15.75
N LEU A 162 4.29 -7.26 14.50
CA LEU A 162 5.05 -7.90 13.44
C LEU A 162 6.17 -7.00 12.90
N MET A 163 5.93 -5.69 12.80
CA MET A 163 6.90 -4.75 12.25
C MET A 163 7.89 -4.28 13.32
N THR A 164 8.74 -5.20 13.79
CA THR A 164 9.76 -4.93 14.81
C THR A 164 11.07 -5.67 14.49
N LEU A 165 12.20 -5.21 15.07
CA LEU A 165 13.48 -5.91 14.95
C LEU A 165 13.43 -7.30 15.60
N GLU A 166 12.74 -7.45 16.73
CA GLU A 166 12.55 -8.75 17.38
C GLU A 166 11.83 -9.74 16.46
N ALA A 167 10.77 -9.29 15.77
CA ALA A 167 10.02 -10.15 14.86
C ALA A 167 10.85 -10.62 13.68
N VAL A 168 11.66 -9.76 13.06
CA VAL A 168 12.49 -10.17 11.92
C VAL A 168 13.58 -11.15 12.35
N GLU A 169 14.16 -11.03 13.55
CA GLU A 169 15.10 -12.05 14.06
C GLU A 169 14.41 -13.41 14.23
N VAL A 170 13.19 -13.43 14.76
CA VAL A 170 12.40 -14.66 14.88
C VAL A 170 12.11 -15.30 13.52
N VAL A 171 11.86 -14.48 12.49
CA VAL A 171 11.69 -14.95 11.10
C VAL A 171 13.01 -15.46 10.52
N CYS A 172 14.12 -14.78 10.78
CA CYS A 172 15.45 -15.16 10.28
C CYS A 172 15.87 -16.55 10.77
N GLU A 173 15.40 -17.02 11.93
CA GLU A 173 15.60 -18.42 12.39
C GLU A 173 15.08 -19.47 11.38
N LEU A 174 14.13 -19.11 10.50
CA LEU A 174 13.56 -19.99 9.47
C LEU A 174 14.16 -19.78 8.07
N VAL A 175 14.84 -18.66 7.84
CA VAL A 175 15.42 -18.34 6.53
C VAL A 175 16.78 -19.04 6.40
N PRO A 176 17.06 -19.83 5.34
CA PRO A 176 18.31 -20.59 5.26
C PRO A 176 19.57 -19.73 5.00
N SER A 177 19.45 -18.74 4.11
CA SER A 177 20.59 -17.93 3.65
C SER A 177 20.88 -16.77 4.60
N GLU A 178 22.12 -16.65 5.09
CA GLU A 178 22.53 -15.54 5.96
C GLU A 178 22.51 -14.19 5.23
N GLU A 179 22.85 -14.16 3.95
CA GLU A 179 22.75 -12.96 3.12
C GLU A 179 21.30 -12.44 3.07
N ARG A 180 20.33 -13.35 2.92
CA ARG A 180 18.90 -12.99 2.91
C ARG A 180 18.42 -12.54 4.27
N ARG A 181 18.94 -13.11 5.37
CA ARG A 181 18.65 -12.64 6.72
C ARG A 181 19.11 -11.20 6.93
N GLU A 182 20.33 -10.86 6.51
CA GLU A 182 20.82 -9.49 6.65
C GLU A 182 20.02 -8.51 5.80
N ALA A 183 19.65 -8.89 4.57
CA ALA A 183 18.79 -8.07 3.73
C ALA A 183 17.41 -7.80 4.37
N LEU A 184 16.79 -8.81 5.01
CA LEU A 184 15.52 -8.64 5.73
C LEU A 184 15.66 -7.72 6.95
N ARG A 185 16.74 -7.87 7.72
CA ARG A 185 17.02 -7.00 8.87
C ARG A 185 17.15 -5.56 8.43
N GLU A 186 17.93 -5.32 7.38
CA GLU A 186 18.16 -3.97 6.86
C GLU A 186 16.87 -3.34 6.34
N LEU A 187 16.06 -4.11 5.60
CA LEU A 187 14.77 -3.65 5.11
C LEU A 187 13.84 -3.22 6.26
N ILE A 188 13.80 -3.98 7.36
CA ILE A 188 13.04 -3.62 8.56
C ILE A 188 13.64 -2.41 9.28
N ARG A 189 14.97 -2.30 9.38
CA ARG A 189 15.64 -1.13 9.99
C ARG A 189 15.26 0.15 9.26
N ILE A 190 15.35 0.17 7.93
CA ILE A 190 14.97 1.32 7.11
C ILE A 190 13.48 1.65 7.30
N TYR A 191 12.60 0.65 7.23
CA TYR A 191 11.16 0.85 7.48
C TYR A 191 10.90 1.51 8.84
N LEU A 192 11.57 1.03 9.90
CA LEU A 192 11.41 1.56 11.27
C LEU A 192 11.94 2.98 11.43
N GLN A 193 12.97 3.38 10.67
CA GLN A 193 13.47 4.76 10.68
C GLN A 193 12.49 5.73 10.02
N MET A 194 11.81 5.29 8.95
CA MET A 194 10.87 6.14 8.23
C MET A 194 9.51 6.22 8.92
N LYS A 195 9.07 5.13 9.56
CA LYS A 195 7.73 4.97 10.15
C LYS A 195 7.26 6.11 11.06
N PRO A 196 8.08 6.69 11.94
CA PRO A 196 7.66 7.80 12.80
C PRO A 196 7.17 9.01 12.01
N VAL A 197 7.68 9.26 10.80
CA VAL A 197 7.37 10.45 10.00
C VAL A 197 5.88 10.53 9.65
N TRP A 198 5.24 9.41 9.29
CA TRP A 198 3.79 9.38 8.96
C TRP A 198 2.90 8.97 10.14
N ARG A 199 3.46 8.73 11.32
CA ARG A 199 2.70 8.27 12.50
C ARG A 199 2.75 9.20 13.71
N ALA A 200 3.80 9.98 13.86
CA ALA A 200 3.88 10.96 14.93
C ALA A 200 2.80 12.03 14.74
N THR A 201 2.30 12.56 15.86
CA THR A 201 1.34 13.68 15.84
C THR A 201 2.00 14.96 15.31
N CYS A 202 3.29 15.14 15.58
CA CYS A 202 4.11 16.25 15.10
C CYS A 202 5.54 15.74 14.83
N PRO A 203 5.91 15.45 13.57
CA PRO A 203 7.23 14.91 13.22
C PRO A 203 8.35 15.95 13.06
N ALA A 204 8.01 17.25 13.15
CA ALA A 204 8.95 18.38 13.02
C ALA A 204 9.65 18.73 14.34
#